data_AF-A0A356WUG3-F1
#
_entry.id   AF-A0A356WUG3-F1
#
_cell.length_a   1.000
_cell.length_b   1.000
_cell.length_c   1.000
_cell.angle_alpha   90.00
_cell.angle_beta   90.00
_cell.angle_gamma   90.00
#
_symmetry.space_group_name_H-M   'P 1'
#
loop_
_entity.id
_entity.type
_entity.pdbx_description
1 polymer ?
#
loop_
_entity_poly.entity_id
_entity_poly.type
_entity_poly.pdbx_seq_one_letter_code
_entity_poly.pdbx_strand_id
1 'polypeptide(L)'
;IDPKNHDKKQTYIDLLVKLRQAKGMTPEKAAVLVEDPLYLACLMIKNGDADGEIAGAQNTTGDVLRPALQIIKTSPGVSVVSGAF
;
A
#
# COMPACT_ATOMS: atom_id res chain seq x y z
N ILE A 1 -3.61 7.26 -12.30
CA ILE A 1 -3.60 8.31 -11.26
C ILE A 1 -2.17 8.77 -11.12
N ASP A 2 -1.90 10.09 -11.16
CA ASP A 2 -0.57 10.62 -10.88
C ASP A 2 -0.34 10.59 -9.35
N PRO A 3 0.68 9.88 -8.83
CA PRO A 3 0.92 9.79 -7.39
C PRO A 3 1.21 11.12 -6.70
N LYS A 4 1.77 12.09 -7.44
CA LYS A 4 2.14 13.38 -6.86
C LYS A 4 0.97 14.34 -6.78
N ASN A 5 0.01 14.22 -7.69
CA ASN A 5 -1.08 15.16 -7.86
C ASN A 5 -2.40 14.45 -8.17
N HIS A 6 -3.20 14.18 -7.14
CA HIS A 6 -4.55 13.64 -7.27
C HIS A 6 -5.40 13.97 -6.04
N ASP A 7 -6.72 14.06 -6.23
CA ASP A 7 -7.66 14.59 -5.21
C ASP A 7 -7.66 13.79 -3.89
N LYS A 8 -7.38 12.49 -3.97
CA LYS A 8 -7.38 11.57 -2.82
C LYS A 8 -6.04 11.47 -2.09
N LYS A 9 -5.04 12.29 -2.42
CA LYS A 9 -3.69 12.15 -1.85
C LYS A 9 -3.70 12.25 -0.33
N GLN A 10 -4.37 13.26 0.21
CA GLN A 10 -4.50 13.43 1.66
C GLN A 10 -5.24 12.25 2.32
N THR A 11 -6.29 11.74 1.68
CA THR A 11 -7.04 10.56 2.16
C THR A 11 -6.13 9.35 2.32
N TYR A 12 -5.24 9.09 1.36
CA TYR A 12 -4.31 7.96 1.44
C TYR A 12 -3.18 8.17 2.44
N ILE A 13 -2.73 9.42 2.64
CA ILE A 13 -1.76 9.76 3.68
C ILE A 13 -2.36 9.44 5.05
N ASP A 14 -3.57 9.93 5.33
CA ASP A 14 -4.26 9.72 6.60
C ASP A 14 -4.54 8.23 6.84
N LEU A 15 -4.94 7.50 5.79
CA LEU A 15 -5.14 6.06 5.82
C LEU A 15 -3.83 5.33 6.18
N LEU A 16 -2.72 5.65 5.53
CA LEU A 16 -1.43 5.01 5.78
C LEU A 16 -0.94 5.28 7.21
N VAL A 17 -1.08 6.52 7.70
CA VAL A 17 -0.78 6.87 9.10
C VAL A 17 -1.62 6.02 10.04
N LYS A 18 -2.94 5.97 9.84
CA LYS A 18 -3.86 5.19 10.68
C LYS A 18 -3.49 3.69 10.69
N LEU A 19 -3.21 3.12 9.54
CA LEU A 19 -2.89 1.69 9.41
C LEU A 19 -1.56 1.31 10.08
N ARG A 20 -0.58 2.23 10.07
CA ARG A 20 0.80 1.96 10.51
C ARG A 20 1.23 2.80 11.72
N GLN A 21 0.30 3.45 12.41
CA GLN A 21 0.58 4.28 13.59
C GLN A 21 1.34 3.49 14.67
N ALA A 22 0.90 2.26 14.97
CA ALA A 22 1.56 1.37 15.93
C ALA A 22 2.99 0.95 15.53
N LYS A 23 3.41 1.24 14.30
CA LYS A 23 4.76 0.98 13.77
C LYS A 23 5.55 2.28 13.53
N GLY A 24 5.12 3.39 14.12
CA GLY A 24 5.83 4.68 14.06
C GLY A 24 5.65 5.41 12.73
N MET A 25 4.56 5.16 12.01
CA MET A 25 4.22 5.96 10.82
C MET A 25 3.83 7.38 11.23
N THR A 26 4.45 8.37 10.59
CA THR A 26 4.14 9.79 10.76
C THR A 26 3.55 10.37 9.47
N PRO A 27 2.81 11.49 9.53
CA PRO A 27 2.25 12.13 8.34
C PRO A 27 3.30 12.45 7.27
N GLU A 28 4.49 12.89 7.69
CA GLU A 28 5.58 13.29 6.78
C GLU A 28 6.13 12.07 6.04
N LYS A 29 6.32 10.94 6.74
CA LYS A 29 6.74 9.68 6.12
C LYS A 29 5.66 9.12 5.19
N ALA A 30 4.39 9.21 5.61
CA ALA A 30 3.28 8.75 4.81
C ALA A 30 3.11 9.58 3.53
N ALA A 31 3.34 10.90 3.58
CA ALA A 31 3.30 11.78 2.42
C ALA A 31 4.31 11.38 1.33
N VAL A 32 5.51 10.96 1.73
CA VAL A 32 6.52 10.45 0.78
C VAL A 32 6.12 9.08 0.24
N LEU A 33 5.69 8.16 1.11
CA LEU A 33 5.34 6.80 0.69
C LEU A 33 4.10 6.75 -0.21
N VAL A 34 3.12 7.64 -0.04
CA VAL A 34 1.95 7.73 -0.92
C VAL A 34 2.32 8.08 -2.37
N GLU A 35 3.47 8.71 -2.60
CA GLU A 35 3.94 9.01 -3.96
C GLU A 35 4.63 7.80 -4.64
N ASP A 36 4.94 6.74 -3.90
CA ASP A 36 5.42 5.48 -4.48
C ASP A 36 4.23 4.72 -5.09
N PRO A 37 4.25 4.42 -6.41
CA PRO A 37 3.15 3.70 -7.07
C PRO A 37 2.76 2.38 -6.40
N LEU A 38 3.70 1.64 -5.82
CA LEU A 38 3.43 0.36 -5.15
C LEU A 38 2.66 0.55 -3.84
N TYR A 39 2.96 1.61 -3.10
CA TYR A 39 2.22 1.97 -1.89
C TYR A 39 0.86 2.56 -2.24
N LEU A 40 0.81 3.44 -3.24
CA LEU A 40 -0.43 4.07 -3.69
C LEU A 40 -1.45 3.03 -4.14
N ALA A 41 -1.06 2.08 -4.99
CA ALA A 41 -1.95 1.03 -5.48
C ALA A 41 -2.51 0.19 -4.32
N CYS A 42 -1.66 -0.23 -3.38
CA CYS A 42 -2.09 -0.92 -2.16
C CYS A 42 -3.07 -0.09 -1.30
N LEU A 43 -2.88 1.24 -1.21
CA LEU A 43 -3.79 2.14 -0.47
C LEU A 43 -5.12 2.32 -1.20
N MET A 44 -5.11 2.42 -2.53
CA MET A 44 -6.33 2.45 -3.34
C MET A 44 -7.17 1.19 -3.10
N ILE A 45 -6.54 0.01 -3.13
CA ILE A 45 -7.22 -1.26 -2.83
C ILE A 45 -7.79 -1.24 -1.42
N LYS A 46 -6.98 -0.83 -0.44
CA LYS A 46 -7.41 -0.82 0.96
C LYS A 46 -8.55 0.16 1.22
N ASN A 47 -8.61 1.26 0.47
CA ASN A 47 -9.66 2.26 0.53
C ASN A 47 -10.93 1.86 -0.25
N GLY A 48 -10.89 0.78 -1.05
CA GLY A 48 -11.99 0.33 -1.88
C GLY A 48 -12.09 1.03 -3.25
N ASP A 49 -11.02 1.70 -3.68
CA ASP A 49 -10.94 2.41 -4.96
C ASP A 49 -10.37 1.54 -6.10
N ALA A 50 -9.96 0.32 -5.79
CA ALA A 50 -9.50 -0.70 -6.73
C ALA A 50 -9.67 -2.11 -6.13
N ASP A 51 -9.72 -3.13 -6.97
CA ASP A 51 -9.92 -4.53 -6.54
C ASP A 51 -8.63 -5.37 -6.50
N GLY A 52 -7.53 -4.88 -7.08
CA GLY A 52 -6.27 -5.60 -7.14
C GLY A 52 -5.13 -4.82 -7.80
N GLU A 53 -3.91 -5.35 -7.69
CA GLU A 53 -2.68 -4.78 -8.23
C GLU A 53 -1.86 -5.89 -8.92
N ILE A 54 -1.29 -5.57 -10.08
CA ILE A 54 -0.27 -6.39 -10.75
C ILE A 54 0.95 -5.50 -10.95
N ALA A 55 2.09 -5.92 -10.40
CA ALA A 55 3.36 -5.21 -10.46
C ALA A 55 4.52 -6.21 -10.63
N GLY A 56 5.77 -5.73 -10.51
CA GLY A 56 6.96 -6.59 -10.51
C GLY A 56 7.65 -6.77 -11.86
N ALA A 57 7.13 -6.18 -12.95
CA ALA A 57 7.82 -6.18 -14.23
C ALA A 57 9.16 -5.41 -14.19
N GLN A 58 9.24 -4.36 -13.35
CA GLN A 58 10.43 -3.51 -13.17
C GLN A 58 10.83 -3.35 -11.69
N ASN A 59 10.14 -4.02 -10.78
CA ASN A 59 10.35 -3.93 -9.33
C ASN A 59 10.64 -5.32 -8.77
N THR A 60 11.45 -5.41 -7.71
CA THR A 60 11.73 -6.71 -7.10
C THR A 60 10.47 -7.28 -6.43
N THR A 61 10.38 -8.61 -6.32
CA THR A 61 9.31 -9.27 -5.56
C THR A 61 9.20 -8.73 -4.13
N GLY A 62 10.35 -8.43 -3.50
CA GLY A 62 10.38 -7.87 -2.15
C GLY A 62 9.76 -6.48 -2.06
N ASP A 63 9.99 -5.63 -3.07
CA ASP A 63 9.43 -4.27 -3.10
C ASP A 63 7.94 -4.27 -3.39
N VAL A 64 7.43 -5.21 -4.18
CA VAL A 64 5.99 -5.38 -4.42
C VAL A 64 5.29 -5.98 -3.18
N LEU A 65 5.86 -7.03 -2.58
CA LEU A 65 5.22 -7.71 -1.44
C LEU A 65 5.22 -6.87 -0.16
N ARG A 66 6.22 -5.99 0.02
CA ARG A 66 6.32 -5.15 1.22
C ARG A 66 5.07 -4.29 1.45
N PRO A 67 4.64 -3.38 0.54
CA PRO A 67 3.43 -2.58 0.74
C PRO A 67 2.17 -3.46 0.83
N ALA A 68 2.05 -4.51 0.03
CA ALA A 68 0.92 -5.43 0.08
C ALA A 68 0.74 -6.03 1.49
N LEU A 69 1.82 -6.56 2.09
CA LEU A 69 1.79 -7.11 3.44
C LEU A 69 1.63 -6.04 4.52
N GLN A 70 2.11 -4.82 4.28
CA GLN A 70 2.02 -3.73 5.23
C GLN A 70 0.63 -3.07 5.29
N ILE A 71 -0.14 -3.10 4.19
CA ILE A 71 -1.36 -2.30 4.00
C ILE A 71 -2.60 -3.21 3.81
N ILE A 72 -2.54 -4.11 2.83
CA ILE A 72 -3.66 -5.01 2.50
C ILE A 72 -3.77 -6.11 3.56
N LYS A 73 -2.63 -6.71 3.92
CA LYS A 73 -2.49 -7.85 4.84
C LYS A 73 -3.06 -9.15 4.27
N THR A 74 -3.05 -10.19 5.10
CA THR A 74 -3.64 -11.49 4.79
C THR A 74 -5.16 -11.48 4.99
N SER A 75 -5.83 -12.47 4.42
CA SER A 75 -7.25 -12.72 4.66
C SER A 75 -7.51 -13.14 6.12
N PRO A 76 -8.74 -12.95 6.64
CA PRO A 76 -9.09 -13.42 7.98
C PRO A 76 -8.78 -14.91 8.17
N GLY A 77 -8.15 -15.24 9.31
CA GLY A 77 -7.73 -16.61 9.62
C GLY A 77 -6.42 -17.06 8.96
N VAL A 78 -5.80 -16.24 8.11
CA VAL A 78 -4.52 -16.54 7.45
C VAL A 78 -3.42 -15.66 8.04
N SER A 79 -2.27 -16.24 8.38
CA SER A 79 -1.12 -15.52 8.96
C SER A 79 0.08 -15.37 8.02
N VAL A 80 0.12 -16.13 6.93
CA VAL A 80 1.23 -16.17 5.97
C VAL A 80 0.70 -16.15 4.54
N VAL A 81 1.49 -15.61 3.61
CA VAL A 81 1.23 -15.71 2.17
C VAL A 81 2.08 -16.82 1.55
N SER A 82 1.61 -17.41 0.46
CA SER A 82 2.34 -18.44 -0.30
C SER A 82 2.31 -18.12 -1.79
N GLY A 83 3.30 -18.65 -2.52
CA GLY A 83 3.29 -18.70 -3.98
C GLY A 83 2.95 -20.11 -4.45
N ALA A 84 2.24 -20.21 -5.58
CA ALA A 84 1.85 -21.47 -6.20
C ALA A 84 2.03 -21.38 -7.72
N PHE A 85 2.18 -22.53 -8.38
CA PHE A 85 2.35 -22.70 -9.82
C PHE A 85 1.39 -23.77 -10.33
#